data_AF-A0A1I3GV29-F1
#
_entry.id   AF-A0A1I3GV29-F1
#
_cell.length_a   1.000
_cell.length_b   1.000
_cell.length_c   1.000
_cell.angle_alpha   90.00
_cell.angle_beta   90.00
_cell.angle_gamma   90.00
#
_symmetry.space_group_name_H-M   'P 1'
#
loop_
_entity.id
_entity.type
_entity.pdbx_description
1 polymer ?
#
loop_
_entity_poly.entity_id
_entity_poly.type
_entity_poly.pdbx_seq_one_letter_code
_entity_poly.pdbx_strand_id
1 'polypeptide(L)'
;MTLQQQSDFTMTILWGVTLWIISISTALAQNVASIPPNLRVADMSEMASTMDVTLGKSTLLRLPSPISRISVGNPGVADVTLINPSEVYILGKMIGTTNIILWAKGGQTRVIDVTVLMDAVALQNKLQEIMPEEKDIHIRAAGDSLILSGSVANTIKADRAVALADTYMRTSVLGMMMSLGGGTQGSQGGNAQGGQGGMLGMQVLREGLQTDENSAGAGAGLGSIKIVNLLRVRDNQQVMLEVKVAEVNRTIAEKLGFDFARAARKAGSAWTQVMAGVIGGGAANLLTAKGLNANVDLGLPRVSNATFEEATAFLVDAEKKDEMIKILAEPNIVAISGQEASFLVGGEIMIPIPSTNQVRLLPKEFGIGVHFTPTVLEEGRINLKVSPEVSELVDITNVASTGLGQVLAIPTFTTRRVSTTVQLSDGQSLAIGGLLQDNFTEQVKRFPILGEVPVLGTLFRSSNYQSKKTELMIVITPRLIKPLQPDYPIPTDAFSTPDRGEFLIHGRMESRSDQALSTRVSSPQIEHGGFQMK
;
A
#
# COMPACT_ATOMS: atom_id res chain seq x y z
N MET A 1 -9.82 -49.02 -47.64
CA MET A 1 -10.85 -48.97 -46.58
C MET A 1 -10.24 -49.64 -45.36
N THR A 2 -9.32 -48.92 -44.72
CA THR A 2 -8.20 -49.49 -43.95
C THR A 2 -7.96 -48.70 -42.67
N LEU A 3 -9.04 -48.25 -42.02
CA LEU A 3 -8.98 -47.56 -40.72
C LEU A 3 -10.13 -47.93 -39.77
N GLN A 4 -10.82 -49.05 -40.01
CA GLN A 4 -11.97 -49.45 -39.17
C GLN A 4 -11.86 -50.87 -38.60
N GLN A 5 -10.68 -51.48 -38.69
CA GLN A 5 -10.40 -52.84 -38.18
C GLN A 5 -9.34 -52.85 -37.05
N GLN A 6 -9.06 -51.69 -36.45
CA GLN A 6 -8.08 -51.56 -35.37
C GLN A 6 -8.69 -51.11 -34.02
N SER A 7 -9.97 -50.70 -33.97
CA SER A 7 -10.62 -50.27 -32.73
C SER A 7 -11.31 -51.39 -31.94
N ASP A 8 -11.74 -52.47 -32.59
CA ASP A 8 -12.43 -53.58 -31.89
C ASP A 8 -11.45 -54.53 -31.18
N PHE A 9 -10.17 -54.51 -31.56
CA PHE A 9 -9.16 -55.37 -30.95
C PHE A 9 -8.63 -54.83 -29.61
N THR A 10 -8.70 -53.51 -29.38
CA THR A 10 -8.20 -52.89 -28.14
C THR A 10 -9.25 -52.88 -27.02
N MET A 11 -10.55 -52.88 -27.35
CA MET A 11 -11.62 -52.93 -26.33
C MET A 11 -11.87 -54.33 -25.75
N THR A 12 -11.59 -55.39 -26.53
CA THR A 12 -11.78 -56.79 -26.10
C THR A 12 -10.71 -57.24 -25.09
N ILE A 13 -9.53 -56.62 -25.11
CA ILE A 13 -8.44 -56.92 -24.16
C ILE A 13 -8.68 -56.23 -22.79
N LEU A 14 -9.37 -55.09 -22.77
CA LEU A 14 -9.67 -54.35 -21.52
C LEU A 14 -10.82 -54.97 -20.69
N TRP A 15 -11.74 -55.70 -21.33
CA TRP A 15 -12.78 -56.47 -20.64
C TRP A 15 -12.34 -57.88 -20.21
N GLY A 16 -11.35 -58.48 -20.89
CA GLY A 16 -10.81 -59.79 -20.53
C GLY A 16 -9.93 -59.78 -19.27
N VAL A 17 -9.18 -58.69 -19.05
CA VAL A 17 -8.27 -58.57 -17.89
C VAL A 17 -9.02 -58.24 -16.59
N THR A 18 -10.17 -57.56 -16.68
CA THR A 18 -11.03 -57.26 -15.52
C THR A 18 -11.78 -58.47 -14.99
N LEU A 19 -12.11 -59.46 -15.83
CA LEU A 19 -12.77 -60.72 -15.41
C LEU A 19 -11.79 -61.77 -14.84
N TRP A 20 -10.50 -61.71 -15.20
CA TRP A 20 -9.48 -62.61 -14.65
C TRP A 20 -9.03 -62.22 -13.23
N ILE A 21 -9.07 -60.93 -12.88
CA ILE A 21 -8.68 -60.43 -11.54
C ILE A 21 -9.78 -60.67 -10.49
N ILE A 22 -11.05 -60.73 -10.89
CA ILE A 22 -12.16 -61.02 -9.97
C ILE A 22 -12.23 -62.53 -9.61
N SER A 23 -11.81 -63.44 -10.50
CA SER A 23 -11.86 -64.89 -10.25
C SER A 23 -10.76 -65.42 -9.32
N ILE A 24 -9.66 -64.70 -9.13
CA ILE A 24 -8.60 -65.08 -8.18
C ILE A 24 -8.93 -64.67 -6.73
N SER A 25 -9.92 -63.78 -6.51
CA SER A 25 -10.35 -63.39 -5.16
C SER A 25 -11.35 -64.34 -4.49
N THR A 26 -11.98 -65.27 -5.22
CA THR A 26 -12.99 -66.20 -4.64
C THR A 26 -12.49 -67.62 -4.38
N ALA A 27 -11.25 -67.97 -4.76
CA ALA A 27 -10.69 -69.31 -4.57
C ALA A 27 -9.81 -69.46 -3.31
N LEU A 28 -9.60 -68.40 -2.54
CA LEU A 28 -8.83 -68.43 -1.28
C LEU A 28 -9.70 -68.39 -0.01
N ALA A 29 -11.03 -68.40 -0.15
CA ALA A 29 -11.96 -68.28 0.98
C ALA A 29 -12.54 -69.62 1.51
N GLN A 30 -12.14 -70.79 0.98
CA GLN A 30 -12.82 -72.06 1.34
C GLN A 30 -11.92 -73.24 1.77
N ASN A 31 -10.64 -73.04 2.08
CA ASN A 31 -9.82 -74.14 2.61
C ASN A 31 -8.87 -73.73 3.74
N VAL A 32 -9.43 -73.41 4.91
CA VAL A 32 -8.72 -73.58 6.20
C VAL A 32 -9.73 -74.06 7.26
N ALA A 33 -10.27 -75.27 7.07
CA ALA A 33 -11.01 -75.98 8.10
C ALA A 33 -10.43 -77.39 8.22
N SER A 34 -9.38 -77.53 9.04
CA SER A 34 -9.05 -78.70 9.88
C SER A 34 -7.54 -78.72 10.20
N ILE A 35 -7.16 -78.10 11.33
CA ILE A 35 -5.91 -78.40 12.01
C ILE A 35 -6.31 -78.90 13.42
N PRO A 36 -5.78 -80.05 13.89
CA PRO A 36 -6.15 -80.64 15.18
C PRO A 36 -5.83 -79.69 16.35
N PRO A 37 -6.57 -79.78 17.47
CA PRO A 37 -6.26 -78.98 18.64
C PRO A 37 -4.94 -79.47 19.23
N ASN A 38 -4.22 -78.56 19.89
CA ASN A 38 -2.99 -78.78 20.66
C ASN A 38 -1.71 -78.36 19.92
N LEU A 39 -1.52 -77.04 19.84
CA LEU A 39 -0.27 -76.33 20.17
C LEU A 39 -0.63 -74.84 20.26
N ARG A 40 -0.98 -74.39 21.47
CA ARG A 40 -1.12 -72.97 21.80
C ARG A 40 0.27 -72.34 21.66
N VAL A 41 0.57 -71.78 20.49
CA VAL A 41 1.53 -70.69 20.38
C VAL A 41 0.83 -69.49 21.02
N ALA A 42 1.51 -68.86 21.96
CA ALA A 42 1.01 -67.73 22.71
C ALA A 42 0.71 -66.55 21.77
N ASP A 43 -0.57 -66.36 21.43
CA ASP A 43 -1.11 -65.07 21.01
C ASP A 43 -0.95 -64.10 22.16
N MET A 44 0.17 -63.38 22.21
CA MET A 44 0.45 -62.37 23.23
C MET A 44 1.13 -61.16 22.60
N SER A 45 0.35 -60.37 21.88
CA SER A 45 0.62 -58.95 21.66
C SER A 45 -0.71 -58.27 21.33
N GLU A 46 -1.56 -58.07 22.34
CA GLU A 46 -2.70 -57.17 22.21
C GLU A 46 -2.22 -55.78 21.79
N MET A 47 -2.98 -55.18 20.87
CA MET A 47 -2.73 -53.94 20.14
C MET A 47 -2.13 -52.81 21.01
N ALA A 48 -1.11 -52.13 20.48
CA ALA A 48 -0.52 -50.95 21.10
C ALA A 48 -1.62 -49.91 21.36
N SER A 49 -1.90 -49.65 22.65
CA SER A 49 -2.86 -48.61 23.03
C SER A 49 -2.11 -47.28 22.95
N THR A 50 -2.59 -46.32 22.16
CA THR A 50 -2.02 -44.98 22.12
C THR A 50 -2.60 -44.11 23.24
N MET A 51 -1.75 -43.32 23.88
CA MET A 51 -2.13 -42.43 24.97
C MET A 51 -1.46 -41.07 24.82
N ASP A 52 -2.26 -40.01 24.78
CA ASP A 52 -1.75 -38.64 24.71
C ASP A 52 -1.58 -38.08 26.11
N VAL A 53 -0.40 -37.51 26.37
CA VAL A 53 -0.05 -36.85 27.63
C VAL A 53 0.36 -35.41 27.32
N THR A 54 -0.12 -34.47 28.12
CA THR A 54 0.25 -33.06 27.94
C THR A 54 1.57 -32.76 28.66
N LEU A 55 2.43 -31.98 28.02
CA LEU A 55 3.69 -31.51 28.57
C LEU A 55 3.50 -30.86 29.96
N GLY A 56 4.26 -31.30 30.95
CA GLY A 56 4.22 -30.80 32.33
C GLY A 56 3.01 -31.26 33.15
N LYS A 57 2.06 -32.00 32.56
CA LYS A 57 0.92 -32.60 33.26
C LYS A 57 1.16 -34.09 33.49
N SER A 58 0.47 -34.62 34.49
CA SER A 58 0.48 -36.05 34.79
C SER A 58 -0.89 -36.68 34.60
N THR A 59 -0.87 -37.92 34.14
CA THR A 59 -2.06 -38.73 33.95
C THR A 59 -1.89 -40.05 34.69
N LEU A 60 -2.97 -40.49 35.34
CA LEU A 60 -3.01 -41.76 36.04
C LEU A 60 -3.72 -42.79 35.15
N LEU A 61 -2.98 -43.82 34.75
CA LEU A 61 -3.50 -44.92 33.95
C LEU A 61 -3.88 -46.08 34.85
N ARG A 62 -5.18 -46.40 34.91
CA ARG A 62 -5.67 -47.60 35.61
C ARG A 62 -5.60 -48.81 34.69
N LEU A 63 -4.96 -49.87 35.16
CA LEU A 63 -4.72 -51.10 34.44
C LEU A 63 -5.74 -52.18 34.84
N PRO A 64 -6.22 -53.00 33.89
CA PRO A 64 -7.21 -54.04 34.14
C PRO A 64 -6.65 -55.25 34.93
N SER A 65 -5.32 -55.40 35.01
CA SER A 65 -4.65 -56.49 35.72
C SER A 65 -3.42 -55.98 36.48
N PRO A 66 -3.04 -56.63 37.60
CA PRO A 66 -1.89 -56.22 38.39
C PRO A 66 -0.58 -56.54 37.64
N ILE A 67 0.29 -55.53 37.53
CA ILE A 67 1.59 -55.65 36.86
C ILE A 67 2.73 -55.95 37.84
N SER A 68 3.75 -56.64 37.33
CA SER A 68 4.96 -57.01 38.07
C SER A 68 6.15 -56.12 37.71
N ARG A 69 6.22 -55.62 36.47
CA ARG A 69 7.32 -54.80 35.97
C ARG A 69 6.82 -53.79 34.95
N ILE A 70 7.51 -52.65 34.88
CA ILE A 70 7.36 -51.60 33.88
C ILE A 70 8.71 -51.28 33.23
N SER A 71 8.70 -50.96 31.94
CA SER A 71 9.84 -50.43 31.21
C SER A 71 9.38 -49.27 30.35
N VAL A 72 10.17 -48.20 30.31
CA VAL A 72 9.92 -47.01 29.49
C VAL A 72 11.01 -46.94 28.43
N GLY A 73 10.65 -46.71 27.18
CA GLY A 73 11.61 -46.58 26.09
C GLY A 73 12.54 -45.37 26.28
N ASN A 74 11.98 -44.18 26.54
CA ASN A 74 12.73 -42.95 26.77
C ASN A 74 12.20 -42.17 28.00
N PRO A 75 12.86 -42.28 29.17
CA PRO A 75 12.45 -41.59 30.39
C PRO A 75 12.64 -40.06 30.33
N GLY A 76 13.33 -39.53 29.32
CA GLY A 76 13.44 -38.09 29.06
C GLY A 76 12.16 -37.49 28.47
N VAL A 77 11.35 -38.30 27.78
CA VAL A 77 10.08 -37.89 27.16
C VAL A 77 8.93 -37.99 28.16
N ALA A 78 8.75 -39.15 28.78
CA ALA A 78 7.77 -39.36 29.82
C ALA A 78 8.38 -40.15 30.99
N ASP A 79 8.14 -39.69 32.20
CA ASP A 79 8.52 -40.40 33.42
C ASP A 79 7.33 -41.19 33.93
N VAL A 80 7.59 -42.44 34.31
CA VAL A 80 6.52 -43.38 34.62
C VAL A 80 6.81 -44.09 35.92
N THR A 81 5.91 -43.94 36.89
CA THR A 81 6.05 -44.51 38.23
C THR A 81 4.82 -45.34 38.57
N LEU A 82 5.04 -46.52 39.16
CA LEU A 82 3.96 -47.36 39.66
C LEU A 82 3.53 -46.87 41.03
N ILE A 83 2.28 -46.40 41.18
CA ILE A 83 1.74 -46.00 42.49
C ILE A 83 1.17 -47.22 43.20
N ASN A 84 0.45 -48.07 42.48
CA ASN A 84 -0.02 -49.37 42.97
C ASN A 84 0.05 -50.41 41.84
N PRO A 85 -0.07 -51.72 42.13
CA PRO A 85 0.04 -52.77 41.11
C PRO A 85 -0.94 -52.63 39.92
N SER A 86 -1.97 -51.80 40.02
CA SER A 86 -3.00 -51.59 39.00
C SER A 86 -3.10 -50.14 38.51
N GLU A 87 -2.20 -49.23 38.92
CA GLU A 87 -2.25 -47.80 38.58
C GLU A 87 -0.86 -47.26 38.34
N VAL A 88 -0.68 -46.69 37.15
CA VAL A 88 0.57 -46.15 36.65
C VAL A 88 0.45 -44.64 36.52
N TYR A 89 1.38 -43.92 37.14
CA TYR A 89 1.52 -42.47 37.02
C TYR A 89 2.46 -42.15 35.87
N ILE A 90 1.99 -41.38 34.90
CA ILE A 90 2.75 -40.96 33.72
C ILE A 90 2.87 -39.43 33.76
N LEU A 91 4.08 -38.90 33.77
CA LEU A 91 4.39 -37.47 33.73
C LEU A 91 5.08 -37.13 32.41
N GLY A 92 4.50 -36.25 31.60
CA GLY A 92 5.14 -35.75 30.38
C GLY A 92 6.25 -34.75 30.71
N LYS A 93 7.52 -35.08 30.41
CA LYS A 93 8.68 -34.22 30.65
C LYS A 93 9.12 -33.45 29.40
N MET A 94 9.09 -34.10 28.24
CA MET A 94 9.55 -33.52 26.97
C MET A 94 8.62 -33.94 25.84
N ILE A 95 8.44 -33.08 24.83
CA ILE A 95 7.63 -33.37 23.64
C ILE A 95 8.27 -34.51 22.85
N GLY A 96 7.47 -35.51 22.47
CA GLY A 96 7.95 -36.66 21.70
C GLY A 96 7.08 -37.90 21.92
N THR A 97 7.43 -38.98 21.23
CA THR A 97 6.77 -40.29 21.39
C THR A 97 7.67 -41.22 22.18
N THR A 98 7.11 -41.94 23.15
CA THR A 98 7.80 -43.02 23.86
C THR A 98 6.85 -44.17 24.12
N ASN A 99 7.35 -45.39 24.10
CA ASN A 99 6.57 -46.58 24.39
C ASN A 99 6.81 -47.04 25.84
N ILE A 100 5.76 -47.53 26.48
CA ILE A 100 5.76 -48.14 27.80
C ILE A 100 5.43 -49.61 27.63
N ILE A 101 6.27 -50.49 28.16
CA ILE A 101 6.07 -51.93 28.16
C ILE A 101 5.69 -52.36 29.58
N LEU A 102 4.54 -53.01 29.70
CA LEU A 102 3.95 -53.46 30.96
C LEU A 102 3.90 -54.99 30.97
N TRP A 103 4.40 -55.60 32.04
CA TRP A 103 4.31 -57.06 32.25
C TRP A 103 3.33 -57.37 33.38
N ALA A 104 2.23 -58.05 33.05
CA ALA A 104 1.23 -58.51 34.01
C ALA A 104 1.73 -59.75 34.78
N LYS A 105 1.23 -59.94 36.01
CA LYS A 105 1.54 -61.14 36.82
C LYS A 105 1.10 -62.46 36.17
N GLY A 106 0.19 -62.41 35.19
CA GLY A 106 -0.26 -63.57 34.39
C GLY A 106 0.54 -63.83 33.11
N GLY A 107 1.70 -63.18 32.92
CA GLY A 107 2.57 -63.35 31.74
C GLY A 107 2.21 -62.46 30.55
N GLN A 108 1.04 -61.77 30.59
CA GLN A 108 0.60 -60.87 29.53
C GLN A 108 1.48 -59.62 29.44
N THR A 109 2.01 -59.35 28.24
CA THR A 109 2.78 -58.15 27.93
C THR A 109 1.89 -57.18 27.16
N ARG A 110 1.85 -55.92 27.59
CA ARG A 110 1.11 -54.84 26.91
C ARG A 110 2.05 -53.69 26.60
N VAL A 111 2.00 -53.20 25.37
CA VAL A 111 2.75 -52.03 24.93
C VAL A 111 1.78 -50.86 24.80
N ILE A 112 2.16 -49.70 25.34
CA ILE A 112 1.39 -48.46 25.28
C ILE A 112 2.29 -47.39 24.68
N ASP A 113 1.85 -46.80 23.58
CA ASP A 113 2.58 -45.70 22.94
C ASP A 113 2.09 -44.40 23.55
N VAL A 114 2.97 -43.70 24.24
CA VAL A 114 2.72 -42.40 24.86
C VAL A 114 3.24 -41.30 23.96
N THR A 115 2.34 -40.42 23.53
CA THR A 115 2.68 -39.20 22.78
C THR A 115 2.58 -38.02 23.72
N VAL A 116 3.70 -37.36 23.99
CA VAL A 116 3.72 -36.13 24.78
C VAL A 116 3.57 -34.93 23.83
N LEU A 117 2.47 -34.21 23.99
CA LEU A 117 2.09 -33.05 23.18
C LEU A 117 2.06 -31.78 24.03
N MET A 118 2.13 -30.62 23.37
CA MET A 118 1.92 -29.34 24.02
C MET A 118 0.47 -29.13 24.44
N ASP A 119 0.24 -28.29 25.45
CA ASP A 119 -1.10 -27.93 25.91
C ASP A 119 -1.78 -26.93 24.95
N ALA A 120 -2.25 -27.45 23.81
CA ALA A 120 -3.02 -26.66 22.85
C ALA A 120 -4.37 -26.20 23.43
N VAL A 121 -4.94 -26.97 24.38
CA VAL A 121 -6.26 -26.68 24.97
C VAL A 121 -6.19 -25.47 25.91
N ALA A 122 -5.18 -25.41 26.77
CA ALA A 122 -4.98 -24.26 27.65
C ALA A 122 -4.71 -22.98 26.85
N LEU A 123 -3.91 -23.07 25.78
CA LEU A 123 -3.66 -21.95 24.89
C LEU A 123 -4.93 -21.52 24.15
N GLN A 124 -5.72 -22.47 23.64
CA GLN A 124 -7.00 -22.20 23.00
C GLN A 124 -7.95 -21.43 23.93
N ASN A 125 -8.07 -21.86 25.19
CA ASN A 125 -8.91 -21.19 26.18
C ASN A 125 -8.43 -19.77 26.47
N LYS A 126 -7.11 -19.58 26.62
CA LYS A 126 -6.53 -18.24 26.85
C LYS A 126 -6.71 -17.32 25.65
N LEU A 127 -6.56 -17.85 24.44
CA LEU A 127 -6.77 -17.11 23.21
C LEU A 127 -8.23 -16.65 23.09
N GLN A 128 -9.20 -17.52 23.40
CA GLN A 128 -10.62 -17.17 23.43
C GLN A 128 -10.97 -16.14 24.52
N GLU A 129 -10.29 -16.16 25.65
CA GLU A 129 -10.45 -15.16 26.72
C GLU A 129 -9.97 -13.76 26.27
N ILE A 130 -8.83 -13.69 25.57
CA ILE A 130 -8.23 -12.42 25.12
C ILE A 130 -8.88 -11.91 23.82
N MET A 131 -9.32 -12.82 22.94
CA MET A 131 -9.88 -12.52 21.62
C MET A 131 -11.27 -13.18 21.46
N PRO A 132 -12.30 -12.72 22.19
CA PRO A 132 -13.63 -13.35 22.19
C PRO A 132 -14.37 -13.26 20.84
N GLU A 133 -14.00 -12.32 19.99
CA GLU A 133 -14.59 -12.12 18.66
C GLU A 133 -14.13 -13.19 17.64
N GLU A 134 -12.95 -13.77 17.83
CA GLU A 134 -12.35 -14.71 16.87
C GLU A 134 -12.60 -16.15 17.29
N LYS A 135 -13.81 -16.65 17.00
CA LYS A 135 -14.26 -18.00 17.40
C LYS A 135 -13.74 -19.12 16.48
N ASP A 136 -13.33 -18.78 15.27
CA ASP A 136 -12.91 -19.73 14.23
C ASP A 136 -11.43 -20.11 14.32
N ILE A 137 -10.68 -19.58 15.30
CA ILE A 137 -9.27 -19.94 15.48
C ILE A 137 -9.20 -21.30 16.20
N HIS A 138 -8.52 -22.25 15.58
CA HIS A 138 -8.26 -23.58 16.11
C HIS A 138 -6.76 -23.83 16.22
N ILE A 139 -6.34 -24.17 17.43
CA ILE A 139 -4.95 -24.48 17.75
C ILE A 139 -4.80 -25.99 17.89
N ARG A 140 -3.84 -26.57 17.17
CA ARG A 140 -3.48 -27.99 17.28
C ARG A 140 -1.97 -28.14 17.51
N ALA A 141 -1.60 -29.03 18.42
CA ALA A 141 -0.22 -29.46 18.57
C ALA A 141 0.07 -30.58 17.57
N ALA A 142 1.17 -30.46 16.84
CA ALA A 142 1.66 -31.45 15.89
C ALA A 142 3.15 -31.69 16.15
N GLY A 143 3.44 -32.64 17.05
CA GLY A 143 4.81 -32.92 17.49
C GLY A 143 5.44 -31.69 18.16
N ASP A 144 6.53 -31.20 17.60
CA ASP A 144 7.29 -30.02 18.04
C ASP A 144 6.73 -28.69 17.49
N SER A 145 5.60 -28.73 16.77
CA SER A 145 5.05 -27.57 16.11
C SER A 145 3.63 -27.27 16.57
N LEU A 146 3.30 -25.99 16.68
CA LEU A 146 1.95 -25.52 16.95
C LEU A 146 1.33 -24.98 15.66
N ILE A 147 0.20 -25.55 15.27
CA ILE A 147 -0.53 -25.16 14.07
C ILE A 147 -1.68 -24.27 14.48
N LEU A 148 -1.67 -23.02 14.03
CA LEU A 148 -2.81 -22.11 14.13
C LEU A 148 -3.55 -22.16 12.80
N SER A 149 -4.81 -22.57 12.84
CA SER A 149 -5.65 -22.73 11.66
C SER A 149 -7.01 -22.12 11.89
N GLY A 150 -7.72 -21.80 10.81
CA GLY A 150 -9.04 -21.19 10.90
C GLY A 150 -9.07 -19.82 10.24
N SER A 151 -9.99 -18.98 10.68
CA SER A 151 -10.21 -17.69 10.05
C SER A 151 -10.29 -16.52 11.01
N VAL A 152 -9.66 -15.42 10.63
CA VAL A 152 -9.55 -14.17 11.39
C VAL A 152 -10.13 -12.99 10.63
N ALA A 153 -10.69 -12.00 11.34
CA ALA A 153 -11.32 -10.85 10.69
C ALA A 153 -10.34 -9.96 9.91
N ASN A 154 -9.11 -9.75 10.40
CA ASN A 154 -8.11 -8.89 9.77
C ASN A 154 -6.67 -9.37 10.03
N THR A 155 -5.71 -8.82 9.28
CA THR A 155 -4.28 -9.16 9.41
C THR A 155 -3.72 -8.82 10.79
N ILE A 156 -4.14 -7.68 11.37
CA ILE A 156 -3.66 -7.22 12.69
C ILE A 156 -3.98 -8.25 13.79
N LYS A 157 -5.19 -8.83 13.76
CA LYS A 157 -5.59 -9.89 14.70
C LYS A 157 -4.87 -11.20 14.41
N ALA A 158 -4.57 -11.52 13.15
CA ALA A 158 -3.75 -12.67 12.78
C ALA A 158 -2.37 -12.59 13.44
N ASP A 159 -1.70 -11.44 13.30
CA ASP A 159 -0.37 -11.20 13.88
C ASP A 159 -0.41 -11.25 15.40
N ARG A 160 -1.47 -10.69 16.01
CA ARG A 160 -1.69 -10.75 17.46
C ARG A 160 -1.87 -12.19 17.96
N ALA A 161 -2.60 -13.04 17.24
CA ALA A 161 -2.79 -14.44 17.59
C ALA A 161 -1.46 -15.23 17.54
N VAL A 162 -0.64 -14.98 16.51
CA VAL A 162 0.71 -15.58 16.39
C VAL A 162 1.62 -15.12 17.54
N ALA A 163 1.62 -13.83 17.86
CA ALA A 163 2.43 -13.28 18.97
C ALA A 163 2.02 -13.85 20.35
N LEU A 164 0.72 -14.05 20.58
CA LEU A 164 0.21 -14.71 21.79
C LEU A 164 0.67 -16.17 21.88
N ALA A 165 0.61 -16.90 20.76
CA ALA A 165 1.12 -18.26 20.68
C ALA A 165 2.62 -18.32 20.99
N ASP A 166 3.44 -17.44 20.40
CA ASP A 166 4.90 -17.38 20.67
C ASP A 166 5.20 -17.12 22.14
N THR A 167 4.48 -16.18 22.77
CA THR A 167 4.66 -15.85 24.19
C THR A 167 4.34 -17.03 25.10
N TYR A 168 3.26 -17.77 24.80
CA TYR A 168 2.87 -18.96 25.57
C TYR A 168 3.90 -20.09 25.43
N MET A 169 4.47 -20.24 24.24
CA MET A 169 5.51 -21.23 23.97
C MET A 169 6.81 -20.93 24.73
N ARG A 170 7.25 -19.67 24.77
CA ARG A 170 8.43 -19.28 25.57
C ARG A 170 8.22 -19.54 27.06
N THR A 171 7.04 -19.20 27.57
CA THR A 171 6.72 -19.34 29.00
C THR A 171 6.66 -20.81 29.42
N SER A 172 6.04 -21.67 28.62
CA SER A 172 5.96 -23.11 28.90
C SER A 172 7.35 -23.78 28.90
N VAL A 173 8.25 -23.39 27.99
CA VAL A 173 9.64 -23.88 27.98
C VAL A 173 10.44 -23.33 29.16
N LEU A 174 10.29 -22.05 29.49
CA LEU A 174 11.02 -21.42 30.60
C LEU A 174 10.63 -21.99 31.97
N GLY A 175 9.35 -22.32 32.16
CA GLY A 175 8.85 -22.98 33.38
C GLY A 175 9.52 -24.34 33.62
N MET A 176 9.86 -25.08 32.56
CA MET A 176 10.59 -26.36 32.68
C MET A 176 12.04 -26.15 33.07
N MET A 177 12.70 -25.11 32.56
CA MET A 177 14.10 -24.81 32.92
C MET A 177 14.24 -24.42 34.40
N MET A 178 13.24 -23.75 34.98
CA MET A 178 13.22 -23.45 36.41
C MET A 178 12.94 -24.68 37.29
N SER A 179 12.26 -25.70 36.75
CA SER A 179 11.99 -26.95 37.47
C SER A 179 13.16 -27.94 37.45
N LEU A 180 14.02 -27.89 36.43
CA LEU A 180 15.17 -28.79 36.28
C LEU A 180 16.46 -28.27 36.98
N GLY A 181 16.46 -27.02 37.47
CA GLY A 181 17.61 -26.41 38.18
C GLY A 181 17.57 -26.51 39.71
N GLY A 182 16.55 -27.15 40.30
CA GLY A 182 16.34 -27.19 41.75
C GLY A 182 17.04 -28.35 42.45
N GLY A 183 18.37 -28.32 42.54
CA GLY A 183 19.12 -29.33 43.28
C GLY A 183 20.60 -29.02 43.46
N THR A 184 20.94 -28.22 44.49
CA THR A 184 22.09 -28.44 45.38
C THR A 184 22.06 -27.42 46.52
N GLN A 185 21.97 -27.94 47.75
CA GLN A 185 21.98 -27.21 48.99
C GLN A 185 23.35 -27.43 49.66
N GLY A 186 24.05 -26.33 49.97
CA GLY A 186 25.03 -26.23 51.06
C GLY A 186 26.42 -26.84 50.85
N SER A 187 27.45 -26.00 50.77
CA SER A 187 28.74 -26.21 51.44
C SER A 187 29.67 -25.00 51.30
N GLN A 188 30.33 -24.67 52.42
CA GLN A 188 31.55 -23.86 52.58
C GLN A 188 31.44 -22.34 52.48
N GLY A 189 31.27 -21.74 53.67
CA GLY A 189 32.00 -20.54 54.02
C GLY A 189 33.51 -20.82 54.12
N GLY A 190 34.30 -19.91 53.57
CA GLY A 190 35.76 -19.90 53.64
C GLY A 190 36.31 -18.66 52.94
N ASN A 191 37.06 -17.85 53.69
CA ASN A 191 37.64 -16.55 53.35
C ASN A 191 38.17 -16.38 51.92
N ALA A 192 37.90 -15.21 51.32
CA ALA A 192 38.80 -14.60 50.35
C ALA A 192 38.75 -13.06 50.46
N GLN A 193 39.89 -12.52 50.85
CA GLN A 193 40.27 -11.12 50.87
C GLN A 193 40.70 -10.70 49.46
N GLY A 194 40.24 -9.53 49.01
CA GLY A 194 40.90 -8.73 47.98
C GLY A 194 40.37 -8.90 46.54
N GLY A 195 40.13 -7.77 45.88
CA GLY A 195 40.11 -7.69 44.41
C GLY A 195 38.93 -6.90 43.85
N GLN A 196 39.18 -5.63 43.53
CA GLN A 196 38.38 -4.79 42.63
C GLN A 196 37.83 -5.57 41.43
N GLY A 197 36.52 -5.48 41.18
CA GLY A 197 35.90 -6.07 39.99
C GLY A 197 34.38 -6.01 39.97
N GLY A 198 33.77 -4.98 40.54
CA GLY A 198 32.32 -4.85 40.68
C GLY A 198 31.73 -3.77 39.77
N MET A 199 31.95 -3.84 38.44
CA MET A 199 31.20 -3.00 37.48
C MET A 199 31.33 -3.47 36.02
N LEU A 200 31.26 -4.78 35.76
CA LEU A 200 31.29 -5.34 34.39
C LEU A 200 30.31 -6.51 34.20
N GLY A 201 29.16 -6.46 34.88
CA GLY A 201 28.13 -7.52 34.83
C GLY A 201 26.73 -7.05 34.43
N MET A 202 26.59 -5.78 34.02
CA MET A 202 25.28 -5.19 33.73
C MET A 202 25.35 -4.27 32.50
N GLN A 203 26.08 -4.69 31.46
CA GLN A 203 26.16 -3.92 30.21
C GLN A 203 26.10 -4.80 28.94
N VAL A 204 25.68 -6.06 29.06
CA VAL A 204 25.48 -6.95 27.90
C VAL A 204 24.02 -7.40 27.69
N LEU A 205 23.06 -6.74 28.35
CA LEU A 205 21.62 -7.03 28.20
C LEU A 205 20.86 -5.94 27.42
N ARG A 206 21.54 -4.96 26.81
CA ARG A 206 20.89 -3.83 26.12
C ARG A 206 21.09 -3.77 24.61
N GLU A 207 21.87 -4.66 24.02
CA GLU A 207 22.27 -4.53 22.61
C GLU A 207 21.88 -5.77 21.79
N GLY A 208 20.58 -6.04 21.72
CA GLY A 208 20.02 -7.16 20.95
C GLY A 208 18.54 -7.04 20.59
N LEU A 209 17.97 -5.82 20.55
CA LEU A 209 16.60 -5.56 20.10
C LEU A 209 16.58 -5.05 18.65
N GLN A 210 17.32 -5.73 17.77
CA GLN A 210 17.09 -5.71 16.32
C GLN A 210 16.87 -7.16 15.89
N THR A 211 15.61 -7.56 15.91
CA THR A 211 15.17 -8.83 15.35
C THR A 211 15.03 -8.67 13.84
N ASP A 212 16.10 -8.98 13.12
CA ASP A 212 16.00 -9.44 11.74
C ASP A 212 15.28 -10.79 11.73
N GLU A 213 14.20 -10.88 10.94
CA GLU A 213 13.30 -12.03 10.75
C GLU A 213 13.94 -13.30 10.17
N ASN A 214 15.27 -13.42 10.15
CA ASN A 214 15.95 -14.59 9.60
C ASN A 214 17.24 -14.96 10.33
N SER A 215 17.26 -14.84 11.65
CA SER A 215 18.37 -15.34 12.48
C SER A 215 17.96 -16.56 13.31
N ALA A 216 17.88 -17.70 12.63
CA ALA A 216 18.13 -18.97 13.28
C ALA A 216 19.57 -18.99 13.79
N GLY A 217 19.81 -18.71 15.08
CA GLY A 217 21.12 -18.93 15.66
C GLY A 217 21.50 -18.09 16.88
N ALA A 218 20.88 -18.37 18.03
CA ALA A 218 21.51 -18.22 19.36
C ALA A 218 20.61 -18.90 20.43
N GLY A 219 20.45 -20.21 20.31
CA GLY A 219 19.60 -21.03 21.18
C GLY A 219 19.71 -22.51 20.81
N ALA A 220 20.92 -22.97 20.50
CA ALA A 220 21.16 -24.34 20.11
C ALA A 220 21.23 -25.24 21.36
N GLY A 221 20.14 -25.94 21.65
CA GLY A 221 20.12 -26.97 22.70
C GLY A 221 18.76 -27.55 23.06
N LEU A 222 17.66 -26.89 22.71
CA LEU A 222 16.31 -27.38 22.97
C LEU A 222 15.52 -27.20 21.66
N GLY A 223 14.88 -28.26 21.14
CA GLY A 223 14.17 -28.23 19.87
C GLY A 223 13.33 -26.97 19.74
N SER A 224 13.65 -26.12 18.75
CA SER A 224 12.97 -24.85 18.53
C SER A 224 11.55 -25.15 18.12
N ILE A 225 10.64 -25.14 19.09
CA ILE A 225 9.22 -25.40 18.86
C ILE A 225 8.72 -24.38 17.83
N LYS A 226 8.19 -24.87 16.70
CA LYS A 226 7.90 -24.03 15.53
C LYS A 226 6.41 -23.68 15.46
N ILE A 227 6.09 -22.42 15.20
CA ILE A 227 4.72 -21.99 14.94
C ILE A 227 4.45 -22.04 13.44
N VAL A 228 3.38 -22.71 13.04
CA VAL A 228 2.90 -22.75 11.66
C VAL A 228 1.59 -21.97 11.59
N ASN A 229 1.62 -20.80 10.96
CA ASN A 229 0.46 -19.96 10.75
C ASN A 229 -0.28 -20.38 9.46
N LEU A 230 -1.47 -20.97 9.63
CA LEU A 230 -2.42 -21.32 8.56
C LEU A 230 -3.72 -20.51 8.69
N LEU A 231 -3.70 -19.39 9.41
CA LEU A 231 -4.87 -18.51 9.55
C LEU A 231 -5.19 -17.83 8.22
N ARG A 232 -6.48 -17.78 7.89
CA ARG A 232 -6.99 -17.07 6.70
C ARG A 232 -7.75 -15.82 7.09
N VAL A 233 -7.46 -14.70 6.44
CA VAL A 233 -8.23 -13.47 6.62
C VAL A 233 -9.58 -13.61 5.91
N ARG A 234 -10.67 -13.46 6.66
CA ARG A 234 -12.06 -13.68 6.22
C ARG A 234 -12.56 -12.53 5.34
N ASP A 235 -12.29 -11.31 5.79
CA ASP A 235 -12.74 -10.07 5.18
C ASP A 235 -11.52 -9.25 4.77
N ASN A 236 -11.15 -9.31 3.50
CA ASN A 236 -10.21 -8.33 2.95
C ASN A 236 -10.92 -6.99 2.88
N GLN A 237 -10.80 -6.20 3.94
CA GLN A 237 -11.38 -4.88 4.01
C GLN A 237 -10.76 -3.99 2.92
N GLN A 238 -11.61 -3.53 2.01
CA GLN A 238 -11.24 -2.62 0.95
C GLN A 238 -11.57 -1.20 1.39
N VAL A 239 -10.62 -0.30 1.18
CA VAL A 239 -10.78 1.12 1.45
C VAL A 239 -10.72 1.88 0.14
N MET A 240 -11.77 2.62 -0.15
CA MET A 240 -11.81 3.62 -1.20
C MET A 240 -11.32 4.94 -0.64
N LEU A 241 -10.40 5.60 -1.33
CA LEU A 241 -9.94 6.94 -1.01
C LEU A 241 -10.49 7.91 -2.06
N GLU A 242 -11.28 8.88 -1.61
CA GLU A 242 -11.67 10.05 -2.39
C GLU A 242 -10.73 11.19 -2.04
N VAL A 243 -10.05 11.77 -3.03
CA VAL A 243 -9.24 12.98 -2.83
C VAL A 243 -9.90 14.12 -3.59
N LYS A 244 -9.93 15.32 -3.01
CA LYS A 244 -10.40 16.54 -3.67
C LYS A 244 -9.30 17.58 -3.61
N VAL A 245 -8.80 17.97 -4.78
CA VAL A 245 -7.83 19.05 -4.93
C VAL A 245 -8.56 20.21 -5.60
N ALA A 246 -8.78 21.29 -4.86
CA ALA A 246 -9.43 22.49 -5.35
C ALA A 246 -8.45 23.65 -5.34
N GLU A 247 -8.28 24.32 -6.49
CA GLU A 247 -7.46 25.52 -6.62
C GLU A 247 -8.20 26.64 -7.35
N VAL A 248 -7.97 27.87 -6.89
CA VAL A 248 -8.40 29.10 -7.54
C VAL A 248 -7.19 30.02 -7.67
N ASN A 249 -6.90 30.46 -8.89
CA ASN A 249 -5.87 31.46 -9.19
C ASN A 249 -6.53 32.67 -9.85
N ARG A 250 -6.42 33.83 -9.21
CA ARG A 250 -6.99 35.10 -9.67
C ARG A 250 -5.87 36.10 -9.89
N THR A 251 -5.76 36.63 -11.10
CA THR A 251 -4.84 37.72 -11.45
C THR A 251 -5.62 38.94 -11.88
N ILE A 252 -5.38 40.08 -11.24
CA ILE A 252 -5.94 41.38 -11.60
C ILE A 252 -4.76 42.25 -12.02
N ALA A 253 -4.75 42.72 -13.26
CA ALA A 253 -3.77 43.67 -13.76
C ALA A 253 -4.49 44.93 -14.24
N GLU A 254 -4.11 46.09 -13.73
CA GLU A 254 -4.64 47.39 -14.12
C GLU A 254 -3.48 48.30 -14.50
N LYS A 255 -3.50 48.83 -15.72
CA LYS A 255 -2.54 49.78 -16.23
C LYS A 255 -3.30 51.03 -16.62
N LEU A 256 -2.88 52.16 -16.06
CA LEU A 256 -3.41 53.46 -16.43
C LEU A 256 -2.23 54.41 -16.56
N GLY A 257 -2.10 55.11 -17.67
CA GLY A 257 -1.03 56.09 -17.82
C GLY A 257 -0.94 56.73 -19.18
N PHE A 258 0.14 57.48 -19.35
CA PHE A 258 0.49 58.16 -20.58
C PHE A 258 1.89 57.72 -21.00
N ASP A 259 2.11 57.51 -22.30
CA ASP A 259 3.45 57.23 -22.81
C ASP A 259 4.26 58.53 -22.91
N PHE A 260 4.87 58.92 -21.79
CA PHE A 260 5.70 60.12 -21.69
C PHE A 260 6.93 60.08 -22.59
N ALA A 261 7.43 58.90 -22.97
CA ALA A 261 8.58 58.78 -23.85
C ALA A 261 8.22 59.14 -25.30
N ARG A 262 7.01 58.78 -25.76
CA ARG A 262 6.48 59.23 -27.06
C ARG A 262 6.08 60.70 -27.04
N ALA A 263 5.51 61.19 -25.94
CA ALA A 263 5.17 62.60 -25.78
C ALA A 263 6.42 63.51 -25.70
N ALA A 264 7.45 63.13 -24.94
CA ALA A 264 8.69 63.92 -24.79
C ALA A 264 9.54 63.94 -26.06
N ARG A 265 9.59 62.85 -26.84
CA ARG A 265 10.27 62.81 -28.15
C ARG A 265 9.65 63.78 -29.17
N LYS A 266 8.36 64.13 -29.01
CA LYS A 266 7.63 65.06 -29.88
C LYS A 266 7.59 66.50 -29.33
N ALA A 267 7.65 66.69 -28.01
CA ALA A 267 7.50 67.98 -27.34
C ALA A 267 8.75 68.88 -27.30
N GLY A 268 9.91 68.45 -27.80
CA GLY A 268 11.07 69.34 -27.82
C GLY A 268 12.36 68.69 -28.30
N SER A 269 12.67 68.91 -29.57
CA SER A 269 13.92 68.59 -30.24
C SER A 269 15.18 69.22 -29.61
N ALA A 270 15.06 70.12 -28.62
CA ALA A 270 16.21 70.79 -27.99
C ALA A 270 16.76 70.08 -26.73
N TRP A 271 15.92 69.61 -25.81
CA TRP A 271 16.38 69.06 -24.52
C TRP A 271 16.97 67.64 -24.67
N THR A 272 16.46 66.86 -25.63
CA THR A 272 16.92 65.49 -25.91
C THR A 272 18.24 65.46 -26.70
N GLN A 273 18.49 66.44 -27.57
CA GLN A 273 19.75 66.56 -28.32
C GLN A 273 20.93 67.01 -27.44
N VAL A 274 20.67 67.87 -26.45
CA VAL A 274 21.73 68.36 -25.54
C VAL A 274 22.18 67.27 -24.56
N MET A 275 21.27 66.44 -24.04
CA MET A 275 21.65 65.33 -23.15
C MET A 275 22.27 64.13 -23.90
N ALA A 276 21.89 63.89 -25.15
CA ALA A 276 22.52 62.89 -25.99
C ALA A 276 23.98 63.26 -26.37
N GLY A 277 24.28 64.56 -26.50
CA GLY A 277 25.64 65.05 -26.77
C GLY A 277 26.57 65.09 -25.56
N VAL A 278 26.04 65.04 -24.32
CA VAL A 278 26.84 65.14 -23.08
C VAL A 278 27.17 63.77 -22.47
N ILE A 279 26.35 62.73 -22.70
CA ILE A 279 26.53 61.41 -22.07
C ILE A 279 27.16 60.37 -23.03
N GLY A 280 27.20 60.65 -24.34
CA GLY A 280 27.84 59.80 -25.34
C GLY A 280 28.79 60.60 -26.22
N GLY A 281 30.06 60.69 -25.81
CA GLY A 281 31.12 61.17 -26.71
C GLY A 281 31.22 60.26 -27.92
N GLY A 282 30.59 60.65 -29.03
CA GLY A 282 30.60 59.88 -30.27
C GLY A 282 29.47 60.32 -31.21
N ALA A 283 29.84 60.86 -32.36
CA ALA A 283 28.94 61.37 -33.39
C ALA A 283 27.85 60.36 -33.80
N ALA A 284 26.58 60.70 -33.58
CA ALA A 284 25.44 60.15 -34.30
C ALA A 284 24.69 61.30 -34.98
N ASN A 285 25.22 61.67 -36.14
CA ASN A 285 24.60 62.55 -37.10
C ASN A 285 23.30 61.92 -37.65
N LEU A 286 22.37 62.77 -38.06
CA LEU A 286 21.26 62.53 -39.01
C LEU A 286 20.00 61.82 -38.50
N LEU A 287 18.96 62.62 -38.24
CA LEU A 287 17.61 62.43 -38.82
C LEU A 287 16.80 63.73 -38.81
N THR A 288 17.47 64.86 -39.06
CA THR A 288 16.80 66.09 -39.49
C THR A 288 16.16 65.81 -40.85
N ALA A 289 14.84 65.77 -40.88
CA ALA A 289 14.03 65.53 -42.06
C ALA A 289 14.25 66.61 -43.12
N LYS A 290 15.20 66.39 -44.04
CA LYS A 290 15.20 66.99 -45.38
C LYS A 290 16.11 66.17 -46.32
N GLY A 291 15.54 65.12 -46.95
CA GLY A 291 16.08 64.62 -48.22
C GLY A 291 16.80 63.26 -48.27
N LEU A 292 16.51 62.27 -47.40
CA LEU A 292 17.03 60.91 -47.55
C LEU A 292 15.90 59.89 -47.82
N ASN A 293 15.83 59.38 -49.06
CA ASN A 293 15.07 58.20 -49.45
C ASN A 293 15.80 56.94 -48.96
N ALA A 294 15.69 56.62 -47.67
CA ALA A 294 16.13 55.35 -47.12
C ALA A 294 14.93 54.64 -46.49
N ASN A 295 14.48 53.55 -47.09
CA ASN A 295 13.44 52.69 -46.55
C ASN A 295 13.99 51.92 -45.34
N VAL A 296 13.87 52.52 -44.15
CA VAL A 296 13.99 51.81 -42.88
C VAL A 296 12.58 51.40 -42.47
N ASP A 297 12.24 50.14 -42.66
CA ASP A 297 10.96 49.56 -42.25
C ASP A 297 11.02 49.19 -40.76
N LEU A 298 10.33 49.96 -39.92
CA LEU A 298 10.29 49.78 -38.47
C LEU A 298 9.01 49.04 -37.99
N GLY A 299 8.24 48.43 -38.91
CA GLY A 299 7.06 47.63 -38.54
C GLY A 299 5.90 48.43 -37.92
N LEU A 300 5.87 49.75 -38.12
CA LEU A 300 4.75 50.61 -37.72
C LEU A 300 3.78 50.79 -38.90
N PRO A 301 2.45 50.91 -38.70
CA PRO A 301 1.51 51.16 -39.78
C PRO A 301 1.93 52.42 -40.55
N ARG A 302 2.31 52.25 -41.82
CA ARG A 302 2.71 53.34 -42.70
C ARG A 302 1.50 54.22 -43.01
N VAL A 303 1.32 55.31 -42.27
CA VAL A 303 0.40 56.39 -42.66
C VAL A 303 1.08 57.19 -43.77
N SER A 304 0.94 56.71 -45.00
CA SER A 304 1.39 57.41 -46.19
C SER A 304 0.52 58.65 -46.41
N ASN A 305 1.16 59.82 -46.45
CA ASN A 305 0.58 61.11 -46.86
C ASN A 305 -0.55 61.68 -45.99
N ALA A 306 -0.26 61.87 -44.70
CA ALA A 306 -0.93 62.94 -43.95
C ALA A 306 0.11 64.01 -43.61
N THR A 307 -0.01 65.17 -44.25
CA THR A 307 0.56 66.42 -43.76
C THR A 307 -0.11 66.74 -42.43
N PHE A 308 0.51 66.30 -41.33
CA PHE A 308 0.07 66.66 -39.98
C PHE A 308 0.60 68.05 -39.65
N GLU A 309 -0.25 69.06 -39.82
CA GLU A 309 -0.17 70.32 -39.10
C GLU A 309 -0.24 69.99 -37.59
N GLU A 310 0.83 70.26 -36.83
CA GLU A 310 0.90 70.39 -35.36
C GLU A 310 -0.03 69.53 -34.46
N ALA A 311 -0.34 68.28 -34.80
CA ALA A 311 -1.18 67.45 -33.93
C ALA A 311 -0.37 66.90 -32.74
N THR A 312 -0.49 67.52 -31.56
CA THR A 312 -0.06 66.96 -30.27
C THR A 312 -0.90 65.71 -29.96
N ALA A 313 -0.37 64.52 -30.24
CA ALA A 313 -1.06 63.27 -29.94
C ALA A 313 -0.76 62.85 -28.50
N PHE A 314 -1.72 63.09 -27.59
CA PHE A 314 -1.71 62.54 -26.23
C PHE A 314 -2.27 61.12 -26.28
N LEU A 315 -1.40 60.13 -26.10
CA LEU A 315 -1.81 58.72 -26.05
C LEU A 315 -2.04 58.33 -24.59
N VAL A 316 -3.30 58.10 -24.26
CA VAL A 316 -3.73 57.49 -23.00
C VAL A 316 -3.66 55.98 -23.18
N ASP A 317 -2.95 55.30 -22.28
CA ASP A 317 -2.90 53.84 -22.19
C ASP A 317 -3.67 53.42 -20.93
N ALA A 318 -4.82 52.75 -21.14
CA ALA A 318 -5.70 52.29 -20.09
C ALA A 318 -6.12 50.85 -20.39
N GLU A 319 -5.73 49.93 -19.51
CA GLU A 319 -5.95 48.50 -19.64
C GLU A 319 -6.34 47.93 -18.27
N LYS A 320 -7.43 47.17 -18.21
CA LYS A 320 -7.76 46.35 -17.04
C LYS A 320 -7.97 44.92 -17.51
N LYS A 321 -7.27 43.99 -16.89
CA LYS A 321 -7.23 42.58 -17.22
C LYS A 321 -7.49 41.76 -15.96
N ASP A 322 -8.64 41.10 -15.93
CA ASP A 322 -9.02 40.17 -14.86
C ASP A 322 -8.95 38.74 -15.40
N GLU A 323 -8.07 37.91 -14.84
CA GLU A 323 -7.92 36.49 -15.16
C GLU A 323 -8.29 35.63 -13.95
N MET A 324 -9.08 34.58 -14.18
CA MET A 324 -9.44 33.60 -13.16
C MET A 324 -9.31 32.20 -13.72
N ILE A 325 -8.59 31.35 -12.99
CA ILE A 325 -8.38 29.94 -13.30
C ILE A 325 -8.89 29.14 -12.10
N LYS A 326 -9.74 28.14 -12.35
CA LYS A 326 -10.23 27.21 -11.34
C LYS A 326 -9.84 25.79 -11.74
N ILE A 327 -9.24 25.05 -10.81
CA ILE A 327 -8.86 23.65 -10.99
C ILE A 327 -9.58 22.83 -9.93
N LEU A 328 -10.21 21.73 -10.34
CA LEU A 328 -10.81 20.75 -9.44
C LEU A 328 -10.43 19.35 -9.94
N ALA A 329 -9.74 18.59 -9.11
CA ALA A 329 -9.43 17.19 -9.35
C ALA A 329 -10.05 16.32 -8.25
N GLU A 330 -10.77 15.27 -8.64
CA GLU A 330 -11.40 14.31 -7.74
C GLU A 330 -10.99 12.86 -8.06
N PRO A 331 -9.73 12.45 -7.83
CA PRO A 331 -9.32 11.07 -8.07
C PRO A 331 -9.87 10.15 -6.98
N ASN A 332 -10.36 8.98 -7.41
CA ASN A 332 -10.92 7.93 -6.55
C ASN A 332 -10.21 6.62 -6.84
N ILE A 333 -9.74 5.93 -5.80
CA ILE A 333 -9.05 4.64 -5.94
C ILE A 333 -9.33 3.74 -4.73
N VAL A 334 -9.30 2.43 -4.95
CA VAL A 334 -9.52 1.40 -3.93
C VAL A 334 -8.24 0.63 -3.67
N ALA A 335 -7.96 0.33 -2.40
CA ALA A 335 -6.87 -0.54 -1.99
C ALA A 335 -7.32 -1.50 -0.89
N ILE A 336 -6.66 -2.65 -0.80
CA ILE A 336 -6.81 -3.58 0.32
C ILE A 336 -6.07 -3.00 1.52
N SER A 337 -6.60 -3.19 2.73
CA SER A 337 -5.90 -2.82 3.96
C SER A 337 -4.49 -3.41 4.01
N GLY A 338 -3.49 -2.56 4.21
CA GLY A 338 -2.06 -2.87 4.27
C GLY A 338 -1.35 -2.87 2.91
N GLN A 339 -2.08 -2.72 1.80
CA GLN A 339 -1.50 -2.72 0.45
C GLN A 339 -1.44 -1.31 -0.12
N GLU A 340 -0.32 -0.97 -0.76
CA GLU A 340 -0.19 0.28 -1.49
C GLU A 340 -0.95 0.22 -2.81
N ALA A 341 -1.63 1.31 -3.14
CA ALA A 341 -2.22 1.52 -4.44
C ALA A 341 -1.81 2.88 -4.99
N SER A 342 -1.60 2.92 -6.30
CA SER A 342 -1.28 4.13 -7.06
C SER A 342 -2.30 4.37 -8.14
N PHE A 343 -2.67 5.63 -8.31
CA PHE A 343 -3.50 6.11 -9.41
C PHE A 343 -2.75 7.25 -10.07
N LEU A 344 -2.65 7.22 -11.40
CA LEU A 344 -2.11 8.32 -12.19
C LEU A 344 -2.99 8.52 -13.42
N VAL A 345 -3.44 9.75 -13.62
CA VAL A 345 -4.11 10.20 -14.84
C VAL A 345 -3.33 11.37 -15.39
N GLY A 346 -2.73 11.19 -16.56
CA GLY A 346 -1.82 12.17 -17.12
C GLY A 346 -1.09 11.65 -18.35
N GLY A 347 0.11 12.19 -18.56
CA GLY A 347 0.98 11.77 -19.65
C GLY A 347 2.45 11.76 -19.22
N GLU A 348 3.29 11.30 -20.13
CA GLU A 348 4.74 11.32 -19.98
C GLU A 348 5.35 12.32 -20.97
N ILE A 349 6.33 13.07 -20.51
CA ILE A 349 7.13 13.94 -21.35
C ILE A 349 8.60 13.54 -21.27
N MET A 350 9.27 13.57 -22.42
CA MET A 350 10.67 13.21 -22.53
C MET A 350 11.53 14.45 -22.29
N ILE A 351 12.32 14.44 -21.21
CA ILE A 351 13.26 15.52 -20.89
C ILE A 351 14.61 15.18 -21.50
N PRO A 352 15.14 15.99 -22.44
CA PRO A 352 16.46 15.78 -23.01
C PRO A 352 17.56 16.18 -22.01
N ILE A 353 18.42 15.23 -21.66
CA ILE A 353 19.63 15.48 -20.86
C ILE A 353 20.88 15.30 -21.73
N PRO A 354 21.83 16.26 -21.69
CA PRO A 354 23.06 16.15 -22.46
C PRO A 354 23.92 15.01 -21.89
N SER A 355 24.30 14.07 -22.76
CA SER A 355 25.32 13.05 -22.51
C SER A 355 26.47 13.27 -23.50
N THR A 356 27.67 12.80 -23.17
CA THR A 356 29.00 13.22 -23.70
C THR A 356 29.18 13.19 -25.23
N ASN A 357 28.20 12.71 -26.02
CA ASN A 357 28.04 12.96 -27.46
C ASN A 357 26.64 12.54 -27.98
N GLN A 358 25.64 12.41 -27.08
CA GLN A 358 24.28 11.94 -27.40
C GLN A 358 23.27 12.64 -26.49
N VAL A 359 22.07 12.94 -26.99
CA VAL A 359 20.97 13.42 -26.14
C VAL A 359 20.24 12.20 -25.60
N ARG A 360 20.20 12.02 -24.27
CA ARG A 360 19.39 10.96 -23.65
C ARG A 360 18.05 11.54 -23.26
N LEU A 361 16.96 10.83 -23.54
CA LEU A 361 15.60 11.22 -23.13
C LEU A 361 15.27 10.56 -21.79
N LEU A 362 14.89 11.37 -20.80
CA LEU A 362 14.40 10.91 -19.49
C LEU A 362 12.88 11.08 -19.44
N PRO A 363 12.08 10.01 -19.36
CA PRO A 363 10.63 10.13 -19.20
C PRO A 363 10.31 10.74 -17.83
N LYS A 364 9.40 11.71 -17.81
CA LYS A 364 8.82 12.29 -16.59
C LYS A 364 7.31 12.33 -16.71
N GLU A 365 6.63 11.73 -15.75
CA GLU A 365 5.18 11.76 -15.64
C GLU A 365 4.68 13.12 -15.16
N PHE A 366 3.55 13.56 -15.67
CA PHE A 366 2.78 14.70 -15.18
C PHE A 366 1.29 14.38 -15.26
N GLY A 367 0.49 15.02 -14.41
CA GLY A 367 -0.94 14.72 -14.29
C GLY A 367 -1.39 14.72 -12.83
N ILE A 368 -2.54 14.10 -12.59
CA ILE A 368 -3.13 13.92 -11.26
C ILE A 368 -2.75 12.53 -10.78
N GLY A 369 -1.96 12.46 -9.72
CA GLY A 369 -1.49 11.24 -9.10
C GLY A 369 -1.93 11.13 -7.65
N VAL A 370 -2.20 9.92 -7.18
CA VAL A 370 -2.31 9.64 -5.75
C VAL A 370 -1.66 8.30 -5.43
N HIS A 371 -0.75 8.31 -4.46
CA HIS A 371 -0.24 7.11 -3.82
C HIS A 371 -0.86 7.01 -2.44
N PHE A 372 -1.43 5.87 -2.08
CA PHE A 372 -1.93 5.68 -0.73
C PHE A 372 -1.81 4.24 -0.24
N THR A 373 -1.70 4.11 1.08
CA THR A 373 -1.68 2.83 1.79
C THR A 373 -2.63 2.95 2.97
N PRO A 374 -3.81 2.31 2.92
CA PRO A 374 -4.73 2.30 4.03
C PRO A 374 -4.40 1.15 5.00
N THR A 375 -4.64 1.34 6.29
CA THR A 375 -4.62 0.27 7.29
C THR A 375 -5.87 0.40 8.13
N VAL A 376 -6.76 -0.57 8.02
CA VAL A 376 -7.99 -0.59 8.81
C VAL A 376 -7.68 -1.10 10.21
N LEU A 377 -8.07 -0.32 11.20
CA LEU A 377 -7.91 -0.57 12.63
C LEU A 377 -9.24 -1.04 13.23
N GLU A 378 -9.21 -1.34 14.52
CA GLU A 378 -10.43 -1.62 15.31
C GLU A 378 -11.37 -0.38 15.31
N GLU A 379 -12.67 -0.63 15.50
CA GLU A 379 -13.72 0.40 15.56
C GLU A 379 -13.96 1.17 14.24
N GLY A 380 -13.52 0.64 13.09
CA GLY A 380 -13.75 1.29 11.79
C GLY A 380 -12.88 2.53 11.54
N ARG A 381 -11.81 2.72 12.34
CA ARG A 381 -10.78 3.74 12.06
C ARG A 381 -9.83 3.26 10.98
N ILE A 382 -9.37 4.19 10.17
CA ILE A 382 -8.51 3.94 9.01
C ILE A 382 -7.28 4.82 9.18
N ASN A 383 -6.13 4.20 9.40
CA ASN A 383 -4.86 4.88 9.28
C ASN A 383 -4.48 4.95 7.80
N LEU A 384 -4.00 6.10 7.35
CA LEU A 384 -3.87 6.41 5.94
C LEU A 384 -2.57 7.15 5.69
N LYS A 385 -1.64 6.48 5.04
CA LYS A 385 -0.48 7.12 4.42
C LYS A 385 -0.87 7.56 3.02
N VAL A 386 -0.85 8.85 2.75
CA VAL A 386 -1.34 9.41 1.48
C VAL A 386 -0.35 10.42 0.92
N SER A 387 -0.15 10.38 -0.39
CA SER A 387 0.67 11.33 -1.13
C SER A 387 -0.02 11.71 -2.44
N PRO A 388 -0.98 12.65 -2.41
CA PRO A 388 -1.58 13.16 -3.64
C PRO A 388 -0.66 14.18 -4.32
N GLU A 389 -0.71 14.19 -5.64
CA GLU A 389 0.08 15.05 -6.51
C GLU A 389 -0.77 15.56 -7.67
N VAL A 390 -0.64 16.85 -7.99
CA VAL A 390 -1.15 17.44 -9.21
C VAL A 390 -0.02 18.17 -9.90
N SER A 391 0.37 17.67 -11.06
CA SER A 391 1.45 18.19 -11.90
C SER A 391 0.89 18.62 -13.24
N GLU A 392 1.10 19.89 -13.60
CA GLU A 392 0.64 20.48 -14.85
C GLU A 392 1.83 21.00 -15.65
N LEU A 393 1.84 20.73 -16.95
CA LEU A 393 2.79 21.32 -17.89
C LEU A 393 2.38 22.77 -18.15
N VAL A 394 3.23 23.73 -17.77
CA VAL A 394 2.94 25.17 -17.89
C VAL A 394 3.41 25.72 -19.23
N ASP A 395 4.66 25.42 -19.60
CA ASP A 395 5.27 25.94 -20.82
C ASP A 395 6.45 25.07 -21.25
N ILE A 396 6.79 25.14 -22.54
CA ILE A 396 7.98 24.52 -23.13
C ILE A 396 8.86 25.64 -23.67
N THR A 397 9.84 26.06 -22.88
CA THR A 397 10.75 27.13 -23.29
C THR A 397 11.90 26.56 -24.12
N ASN A 398 12.06 27.06 -25.34
CA ASN A 398 13.21 26.76 -26.18
C ASN A 398 14.43 27.51 -25.64
N VAL A 399 15.39 26.80 -25.05
CA VAL A 399 16.66 27.39 -24.63
C VAL A 399 17.59 27.43 -25.84
N ALA A 400 18.19 28.60 -26.07
CA ALA A 400 19.00 28.92 -27.25
C ALA A 400 20.11 27.89 -27.51
N SER A 401 20.31 27.60 -28.80
CA SER A 401 21.25 26.64 -29.34
C SER A 401 22.69 26.84 -28.85
N THR A 402 23.32 25.78 -28.36
CA THR A 402 24.78 25.74 -28.17
C THR A 402 25.47 25.58 -29.53
N GLY A 403 25.53 26.64 -30.35
CA GLY A 403 26.40 26.76 -31.54
C GLY A 403 26.26 25.71 -32.68
N LEU A 404 25.44 24.67 -32.52
CA LEU A 404 25.30 23.52 -33.43
C LEU A 404 23.85 23.32 -33.93
N GLY A 405 22.98 24.33 -33.79
CA GLY A 405 21.61 24.30 -34.35
C GLY A 405 20.62 23.34 -33.67
N GLN A 406 20.99 22.70 -32.56
CA GLN A 406 20.08 21.88 -31.75
C GLN A 406 19.34 22.79 -30.76
N VAL A 407 18.01 22.87 -30.89
CA VAL A 407 17.13 23.57 -29.93
C VAL A 407 16.85 22.62 -28.78
N LEU A 408 17.26 22.98 -27.55
CA LEU A 408 16.94 22.23 -26.35
C LEU A 408 15.67 22.81 -25.73
N ALA A 409 14.55 22.11 -25.90
CA ALA A 409 13.28 22.48 -25.28
C ALA A 409 13.25 21.97 -23.83
N ILE A 410 13.12 22.87 -22.86
CA ILE A 410 13.02 22.51 -21.44
C ILE A 410 11.59 22.76 -20.97
N PRO A 411 10.82 21.69 -20.65
CA PRO A 411 9.47 21.85 -20.13
C PRO A 411 9.50 22.29 -18.66
N THR A 412 8.61 23.22 -18.30
CA THR A 412 8.41 23.68 -16.92
C THR A 412 7.09 23.15 -16.37
N PHE A 413 7.13 22.56 -15.17
CA PHE A 413 5.97 22.00 -14.48
C PHE A 413 5.63 22.79 -13.24
N THR A 414 4.34 22.93 -12.96
CA THR A 414 3.86 23.30 -11.63
C THR A 414 3.37 22.03 -10.95
N THR A 415 4.00 21.70 -9.81
CA THR A 415 3.66 20.50 -9.04
C THR A 415 3.15 20.89 -7.67
N ARG A 416 1.99 20.36 -7.30
CA ARG A 416 1.38 20.48 -5.97
C ARG A 416 1.38 19.09 -5.37
N ARG A 417 2.12 18.88 -4.28
CA ARG A 417 2.25 17.58 -3.64
C ARG A 417 2.16 17.73 -2.13
N VAL A 418 1.44 16.81 -1.51
CA VAL A 418 1.41 16.63 -0.06
C VAL A 418 1.84 15.19 0.24
N SER A 419 2.49 14.94 1.37
CA SER A 419 2.76 13.59 1.86
C SER A 419 2.53 13.59 3.36
N THR A 420 1.56 12.79 3.82
CA THR A 420 1.19 12.76 5.24
C THR A 420 0.63 11.40 5.64
N THR A 421 0.57 11.16 6.94
CA THR A 421 -0.14 10.02 7.53
C THR A 421 -1.20 10.54 8.48
N VAL A 422 -2.44 10.15 8.28
CA VAL A 422 -3.60 10.62 9.05
C VAL A 422 -4.49 9.45 9.44
N GLN A 423 -5.26 9.63 10.51
CA GLN A 423 -6.22 8.62 10.97
C GLN A 423 -7.62 9.21 10.95
N LEU A 424 -8.54 8.53 10.27
CA LEU A 424 -9.90 8.99 10.02
C LEU A 424 -10.90 7.87 10.28
N SER A 425 -12.14 8.21 10.58
CA SER A 425 -13.24 7.24 10.59
C SER A 425 -13.78 7.05 9.17
N ASP A 426 -14.51 5.95 8.94
CA ASP A 426 -15.24 5.72 7.70
C ASP A 426 -16.13 6.92 7.31
N GLY A 427 -15.96 7.45 6.10
CA GLY A 427 -16.71 8.59 5.56
C GLY A 427 -16.30 9.98 6.08
N GLN A 428 -15.31 10.08 6.97
CA GLN A 428 -14.89 11.35 7.54
C GLN A 428 -13.93 12.10 6.60
N SER A 429 -14.27 13.35 6.24
CA SER A 429 -13.40 14.21 5.45
C SER A 429 -12.39 14.96 6.30
N LEU A 430 -11.16 15.10 5.82
CA LEU A 430 -10.11 15.90 6.44
C LEU A 430 -9.32 16.68 5.39
N ALA A 431 -9.16 17.98 5.62
CA ALA A 431 -8.21 18.80 4.87
C ALA A 431 -6.78 18.45 5.31
N ILE A 432 -5.98 17.91 4.39
CA ILE A 432 -4.60 17.47 4.64
C ILE A 432 -3.56 18.48 4.17
N GLY A 433 -3.98 19.49 3.42
CA GLY A 433 -3.12 20.57 2.95
C GLY A 433 -3.91 21.76 2.44
N GLY A 434 -3.30 22.94 2.51
CA GLY A 434 -3.82 24.15 1.91
C GLY A 434 -2.73 25.19 1.72
N LEU A 435 -2.96 26.11 0.78
CA LEU A 435 -2.07 27.23 0.48
C LEU A 435 -2.93 28.46 0.15
N LEU A 436 -2.59 29.59 0.77
CA LEU A 436 -3.11 30.91 0.41
C LEU A 436 -1.92 31.80 0.11
N GLN A 437 -1.83 32.31 -1.12
CA GLN A 437 -0.77 33.20 -1.57
C GLN A 437 -1.37 34.46 -2.18
N ASP A 438 -0.90 35.63 -1.76
CA ASP A 438 -1.30 36.93 -2.31
C ASP A 438 -0.03 37.72 -2.68
N ASN A 439 0.23 37.84 -3.97
CA ASN A 439 1.35 38.62 -4.50
C ASN A 439 0.84 39.93 -5.05
N PHE A 440 1.36 41.03 -4.52
CA PHE A 440 0.99 42.39 -4.91
C PHE A 440 2.20 43.12 -5.50
N THR A 441 2.04 43.73 -6.66
CA THR A 441 3.05 44.57 -7.31
C THR A 441 2.39 45.83 -7.84
N GLU A 442 2.85 46.99 -7.38
CA GLU A 442 2.41 48.28 -7.89
C GLU A 442 3.63 49.10 -8.33
N GLN A 443 3.62 49.57 -9.57
CA GLN A 443 4.67 50.42 -10.12
C GLN A 443 4.05 51.73 -10.59
N VAL A 444 4.51 52.85 -10.02
CA VAL A 444 4.03 54.18 -10.40
C VAL A 444 5.18 54.98 -11.01
N LYS A 445 5.06 55.34 -12.28
CA LYS A 445 5.93 56.28 -12.99
C LYS A 445 5.24 57.64 -13.01
N ARG A 446 5.89 58.69 -12.51
CA ARG A 446 5.27 60.03 -12.45
C ARG A 446 6.25 61.11 -12.86
N PHE A 447 5.73 62.21 -13.42
CA PHE A 447 6.52 63.41 -13.67
C PHE A 447 6.86 64.10 -12.34
N PRO A 448 8.11 64.54 -12.09
CA PRO A 448 8.45 65.23 -10.85
C PRO A 448 7.60 66.50 -10.69
N ILE A 449 7.17 66.82 -9.46
CA ILE A 449 6.29 67.95 -9.11
C ILE A 449 4.85 67.78 -9.64
N LEU A 450 4.63 67.70 -10.96
CA LEU A 450 3.29 67.66 -11.56
C LEU A 450 2.51 66.38 -11.20
N GLY A 451 3.19 65.25 -11.05
CA GLY A 451 2.56 63.98 -10.66
C GLY A 451 2.22 63.87 -9.16
N GLU A 452 2.57 64.86 -8.34
CA GLU A 452 2.33 64.89 -6.90
C GLU A 452 1.12 65.76 -6.52
N VAL A 453 0.61 66.58 -7.44
CA VAL A 453 -0.54 67.46 -7.21
C VAL A 453 -1.80 66.61 -6.98
N PRO A 454 -2.57 66.85 -5.89
CA PRO A 454 -3.84 66.16 -5.68
C PRO A 454 -4.79 66.34 -6.85
N VAL A 455 -5.52 65.29 -7.23
CA VAL A 455 -6.47 65.25 -8.35
C VAL A 455 -5.81 65.42 -9.74
N LEU A 456 -5.08 66.51 -9.97
CA LEU A 456 -4.46 66.83 -11.26
C LEU A 456 -3.23 65.97 -11.59
N GLY A 457 -2.50 65.49 -10.58
CA GLY A 457 -1.33 64.63 -10.76
C GLY A 457 -1.65 63.25 -11.33
N THR A 458 -2.93 62.85 -11.33
CA THR A 458 -3.40 61.63 -12.00
C THR A 458 -3.15 61.66 -13.51
N LEU A 459 -3.20 62.84 -14.14
CA LEU A 459 -2.90 63.04 -15.55
C LEU A 459 -1.40 62.99 -15.87
N PHE A 460 -0.55 63.12 -14.85
CA PHE A 460 0.92 63.19 -14.98
C PHE A 460 1.62 61.98 -14.34
N ARG A 461 0.88 60.89 -14.10
CA ARG A 461 1.40 59.62 -13.61
C ARG A 461 0.85 58.44 -14.43
N SER A 462 1.62 57.37 -14.45
CA SER A 462 1.26 56.06 -14.97
C SER A 462 1.42 55.05 -13.85
N SER A 463 0.35 54.34 -13.52
CA SER A 463 0.33 53.24 -12.55
C SER A 463 0.16 51.91 -13.29
N ASN A 464 0.96 50.93 -12.90
CA ASN A 464 0.81 49.54 -13.27
C ASN A 464 0.60 48.74 -11.99
N TYR A 465 -0.62 48.26 -11.79
CA TYR A 465 -1.09 47.50 -10.65
C TYR A 465 -1.25 46.04 -11.06
N GLN A 466 -0.70 45.12 -10.27
CA GLN A 466 -0.85 43.69 -10.49
C GLN A 466 -1.03 42.98 -9.15
N SER A 467 -2.13 42.24 -8.98
CA SER A 467 -2.42 41.40 -7.82
C SER A 467 -2.70 39.98 -8.28
N LYS A 468 -1.96 39.01 -7.75
CA LYS A 468 -2.10 37.58 -8.04
C LYS A 468 -2.39 36.82 -6.75
N LYS A 469 -3.58 36.23 -6.66
CA LYS A 469 -4.04 35.43 -5.52
C LYS A 469 -4.19 33.97 -5.91
N THR A 470 -3.60 33.06 -5.14
CA THR A 470 -3.72 31.61 -5.32
C THR A 470 -4.25 30.99 -4.03
N GLU A 471 -5.31 30.20 -4.14
CA GLU A 471 -5.91 29.46 -3.05
C GLU A 471 -5.97 27.98 -3.43
N LEU A 472 -5.42 27.10 -2.60
CA LEU A 472 -5.40 25.65 -2.81
C LEU A 472 -5.86 24.95 -1.53
N MET A 473 -6.68 23.92 -1.68
CA MET A 473 -7.08 23.04 -0.59
C MET A 473 -7.11 21.59 -1.08
N ILE A 474 -6.56 20.68 -0.27
CA ILE A 474 -6.56 19.24 -0.51
C ILE A 474 -7.31 18.56 0.63
N VAL A 475 -8.40 17.89 0.29
CA VAL A 475 -9.26 17.15 1.22
C VAL A 475 -9.24 15.68 0.85
N ILE A 476 -9.21 14.81 1.84
CA ILE A 476 -9.38 13.37 1.64
C ILE A 476 -10.57 12.84 2.41
N THR A 477 -11.22 11.80 1.89
CA THR A 477 -12.32 11.09 2.54
C THR A 477 -12.18 9.60 2.28
N PRO A 478 -11.79 8.79 3.28
CA PRO A 478 -11.73 7.35 3.12
C PRO A 478 -13.08 6.70 3.39
N ARG A 479 -13.38 5.62 2.69
CA ARG A 479 -14.59 4.81 2.88
C ARG A 479 -14.29 3.33 2.85
N LEU A 480 -14.88 2.56 3.76
CA LEU A 480 -14.93 1.10 3.65
C LEU A 480 -15.98 0.73 2.60
N ILE A 481 -15.56 0.01 1.57
CA ILE A 481 -16.45 -0.40 0.49
C ILE A 481 -16.61 -1.93 0.45
N LYS A 482 -17.75 -2.36 -0.07
CA LYS A 482 -18.01 -3.77 -0.38
C LYS A 482 -17.82 -4.01 -1.89
N PRO A 483 -17.47 -5.23 -2.30
CA PRO A 483 -17.38 -5.57 -3.71
C PRO A 483 -18.70 -5.27 -4.44
N LEU A 484 -18.61 -4.78 -5.68
CA LEU A 484 -19.76 -4.55 -6.54
C LEU A 484 -20.44 -5.88 -6.88
N GLN A 485 -21.76 -5.84 -7.07
CA GLN A 485 -22.49 -6.99 -7.58
C GLN A 485 -22.12 -7.23 -9.06
N PRO A 486 -22.17 -8.47 -9.56
CA PRO A 486 -21.79 -8.79 -10.93
C PRO A 486 -22.56 -8.02 -12.02
N ASP A 487 -23.77 -7.56 -11.71
CA ASP A 487 -24.64 -6.79 -12.61
C ASP A 487 -24.57 -5.29 -12.24
N TYR A 488 -23.43 -4.67 -12.51
CA TYR A 488 -23.22 -3.24 -12.29
C TYR A 488 -23.16 -2.49 -13.63
N PRO A 489 -23.99 -1.45 -13.84
CA PRO A 489 -24.02 -0.74 -15.11
C PRO A 489 -22.71 0.04 -15.31
N ILE A 490 -21.97 -0.29 -16.36
CA ILE A 490 -20.79 0.47 -16.76
C ILE A 490 -21.15 1.49 -17.84
N PRO A 491 -20.45 2.64 -17.94
CA PRO A 491 -20.78 3.68 -18.91
C PRO A 491 -20.78 3.20 -20.37
N THR A 492 -20.06 2.13 -20.67
CA THR A 492 -20.01 1.51 -22.01
C THR A 492 -21.25 0.70 -22.34
N ASP A 493 -22.05 0.26 -21.36
CA ASP A 493 -23.25 -0.55 -21.62
C ASP A 493 -24.36 0.27 -22.29
N ALA A 494 -24.35 1.60 -22.10
CA ALA A 494 -25.24 2.51 -22.77
C ALA A 494 -24.79 2.88 -24.20
N PHE A 495 -23.58 2.45 -24.61
CA PHE A 495 -23.02 2.79 -25.92
C PHE A 495 -23.28 1.67 -26.93
N SER A 496 -24.05 1.99 -27.97
CA SER A 496 -24.18 1.15 -29.16
C SER A 496 -23.78 1.93 -30.41
N THR A 497 -23.09 1.25 -31.32
CA THR A 497 -22.61 1.87 -32.56
C THR A 497 -23.78 2.23 -33.47
N PRO A 498 -23.87 3.48 -33.98
CA PRO A 498 -24.94 3.88 -34.88
C PRO A 498 -24.88 3.12 -36.21
N ASP A 499 -26.04 2.81 -36.78
CA ASP A 499 -26.10 2.24 -38.13
C ASP A 499 -25.59 3.26 -39.17
N ARG A 500 -25.06 2.79 -40.30
CA ARG A 500 -24.48 3.64 -41.36
C ARG A 500 -25.41 4.74 -41.82
N GLY A 501 -26.72 4.46 -41.91
CA GLY A 501 -27.72 5.47 -42.27
C GLY A 501 -27.85 6.58 -41.22
N GLU A 502 -27.85 6.23 -39.93
CA GLU A 502 -27.94 7.21 -38.84
C GLU A 502 -26.67 8.06 -38.70
N PHE A 503 -25.50 7.46 -38.94
CA PHE A 503 -24.24 8.20 -38.96
C PHE A 503 -24.16 9.13 -40.17
N LEU A 504 -24.41 8.63 -41.39
CA LEU A 504 -24.21 9.40 -42.63
C LEU A 504 -25.31 10.43 -42.89
N ILE A 505 -26.56 10.12 -42.56
CA ILE A 505 -27.71 10.99 -42.88
C ILE A 505 -28.04 11.90 -41.69
N HIS A 506 -27.93 11.40 -40.46
CA HIS A 506 -28.31 12.13 -39.26
C HIS A 506 -27.13 12.64 -38.44
N GLY A 507 -25.89 12.37 -38.85
CA GLY A 507 -24.67 12.83 -38.17
C GLY A 507 -24.55 12.31 -36.73
N ARG A 508 -25.22 11.20 -36.41
CA ARG A 508 -25.30 10.70 -35.04
C ARG A 508 -24.12 9.81 -34.71
N MET A 509 -23.63 9.98 -33.48
CA MET A 509 -22.53 9.21 -32.92
C MET A 509 -23.02 8.07 -32.00
N GLU A 510 -24.34 7.96 -31.78
CA GLU A 510 -25.01 6.96 -30.91
C GLU A 510 -26.38 6.53 -31.49
N SER A 511 -26.80 5.28 -31.23
CA SER A 511 -28.07 4.70 -31.72
C SER A 511 -29.31 5.23 -30.98
N ARG A 512 -30.46 5.29 -31.68
CA ARG A 512 -31.73 5.83 -31.16
C ARG A 512 -32.45 4.91 -30.14
N SER A 513 -32.18 3.61 -30.14
CA SER A 513 -32.81 2.66 -29.20
C SER A 513 -32.46 2.93 -27.73
N ASP A 514 -31.34 3.62 -27.49
CA ASP A 514 -30.69 3.60 -26.17
C ASP A 514 -30.77 4.93 -25.40
N GLN A 515 -31.23 6.04 -26.01
CA GLN A 515 -31.56 7.25 -25.24
C GLN A 515 -32.68 6.99 -24.20
N ALA A 516 -33.54 5.99 -24.44
CA ALA A 516 -34.57 5.55 -23.51
C ALA A 516 -34.04 4.62 -22.38
N LEU A 517 -32.86 4.01 -22.55
CA LEU A 517 -32.20 3.17 -21.55
C LEU A 517 -31.19 3.98 -20.71
N SER A 518 -30.45 4.91 -21.33
CA SER A 518 -29.56 5.87 -20.65
C SER A 518 -30.30 6.75 -19.61
N THR A 519 -31.55 7.11 -19.89
CA THR A 519 -32.44 7.83 -18.95
C THR A 519 -32.94 6.97 -17.79
N ARG A 520 -32.87 5.63 -17.86
CA ARG A 520 -33.23 4.72 -16.76
C ARG A 520 -32.05 4.36 -15.85
N VAL A 521 -30.85 4.24 -16.41
CA VAL A 521 -29.62 3.92 -15.65
C VAL A 521 -29.19 5.08 -14.74
N SER A 522 -29.58 6.31 -15.07
CA SER A 522 -29.29 7.51 -14.28
C SER A 522 -30.09 7.63 -12.97
N SER A 523 -30.94 6.65 -12.60
CA SER A 523 -31.67 6.70 -11.33
C SER A 523 -31.91 5.33 -10.66
N PRO A 524 -30.95 4.81 -9.88
CA PRO A 524 -31.28 4.00 -8.73
C PRO A 524 -31.68 4.94 -7.58
N GLN A 525 -32.98 5.00 -7.24
CA GLN A 525 -33.41 5.52 -5.94
C GLN A 525 -32.88 4.57 -4.86
N ILE A 526 -31.70 4.87 -4.33
CA ILE A 526 -31.27 4.40 -3.02
C ILE A 526 -31.80 5.43 -2.03
N GLU A 527 -32.82 5.05 -1.26
CA GLU A 527 -33.27 5.84 -0.12
C GLU A 527 -32.09 6.06 0.85
N HIS A 528 -31.90 7.34 1.17
CA HIS A 528 -31.02 7.91 2.20
C HIS A 528 -29.52 7.97 1.90
N GLY A 529 -29.06 9.20 1.65
CA GLY A 529 -27.64 9.59 1.64
C GLY A 529 -27.33 10.50 0.46
N GLY A 530 -27.39 11.81 0.67
CA GLY A 530 -27.36 12.80 -0.41
C GLY A 530 -26.11 12.74 -1.29
N PHE A 531 -26.36 12.72 -2.60
CA PHE A 531 -25.63 13.48 -3.61
C PHE A 531 -26.47 13.48 -4.90
N GLN A 532 -26.83 14.67 -5.41
CA GLN A 532 -27.37 14.86 -6.76
C GLN A 532 -26.28 15.54 -7.58
N MET A 533 -25.90 14.96 -8.73
CA MET A 533 -25.16 15.69 -9.76
C MET A 533 -26.15 16.31 -10.74
N LYS A 534 -25.85 17.54 -11.17
CA LYS A 534 -26.51 18.24 -12.26
C LYS A 534 -25.55 18.33 -13.42
#